data_AF-A0A1T4XG16-F1
#
_entry.id   AF-A0A1T4XG16-F1
#
_cell.length_a   1.000
_cell.length_b   1.000
_cell.length_c   1.000
_cell.angle_alpha   90.00
_cell.angle_beta   90.00
_cell.angle_gamma   90.00
#
_symmetry.space_group_name_H-M   'P 1'
#
loop_
_entity.id
_entity.type
_entity.pdbx_description
1 polymer ?
#
loop_
_entity_poly.entity_id
_entity_poly.type
_entity_poly.pdbx_seq_one_letter_code
_entity_poly.pdbx_strand_id
1 'polypeptide(L)'
;MYATYENGRIVIYDAYLYREVIKEIQERYWDPVRKVWIVPFNAESVSTLRIIGCEFKGVLIDMVSSLIENNDKLELPVEAIEPMPIKVKPYQHQVQAYNFIGNLLGFFTAGGST
;
A
#
# COMPACT_ATOMS: atom_id res chain seq x y z
N MET A 1 1.65 8.92 11.11
CA MET A 1 2.08 9.41 9.79
C MET A 1 0.85 9.80 8.99
N TYR A 2 0.96 10.83 8.16
CA TYR A 2 -0.14 11.26 7.30
C TYR A 2 0.37 11.67 5.92
N ALA A 3 -0.52 11.66 4.94
CA ALA A 3 -0.22 12.03 3.57
C ALA A 3 -1.16 13.11 3.04
N THR A 4 -0.59 14.03 2.24
CA THR A 4 -1.31 15.07 1.50
C THR A 4 -1.03 14.94 0.01
N TYR A 5 -1.89 15.55 -0.82
CA TYR A 5 -1.68 15.63 -2.26
C TYR A 5 -1.16 17.02 -2.63
N GLU A 6 0.02 17.08 -3.24
CA GLU A 6 0.68 18.32 -3.65
C GLU A 6 1.29 18.13 -5.05
N ASN A 7 0.95 19.00 -6.00
CA ASN A 7 1.54 19.03 -7.34
C ASN A 7 1.57 17.67 -8.07
N GLY A 8 0.49 16.90 -7.99
CA GLY A 8 0.41 15.61 -8.68
C GLY A 8 1.05 14.44 -7.92
N ARG A 9 1.55 14.67 -6.70
CA ARG A 9 2.27 13.67 -5.91
C ARG A 9 1.71 13.56 -4.50
N ILE A 10 1.96 12.41 -3.88
CA ILE A 10 1.63 12.17 -2.48
C ILE A 10 2.84 12.57 -1.63
N VAL A 11 2.62 13.45 -0.66
CA VAL A 11 3.64 13.91 0.29
C VAL A 11 3.35 13.31 1.66
N ILE A 12 4.31 12.57 2.22
CA ILE A 12 4.16 11.75 3.42
C ILE A 12 4.99 12.36 4.56
N TYR A 13 4.31 12.65 5.66
CA TYR A 13 4.85 13.25 6.88
C TYR A 13 4.95 12.22 8.00
N ASP A 14 5.89 12.45 8.92
CA ASP A 14 6.12 11.61 10.12
C ASP A 14 6.34 10.12 9.79
N ALA A 15 7.05 9.86 8.69
CA ALA A 15 7.16 8.53 8.09
C ALA A 15 8.44 7.75 8.48
N TYR A 16 9.20 8.23 9.49
CA TYR A 16 10.51 7.68 9.83
C TYR A 16 10.49 6.19 10.19
N LEU A 17 9.44 5.75 10.90
CA LEU A 17 9.25 4.34 11.28
C LEU A 17 8.98 3.42 10.07
N TYR A 18 8.42 3.98 8.99
CA TYR A 18 8.01 3.24 7.81
C TYR A 18 8.90 3.51 6.59
N ARG A 19 10.05 4.17 6.80
CA ARG A 19 10.95 4.61 5.73
C ARG A 19 11.42 3.46 4.85
N GLU A 20 11.62 2.26 5.41
CA GLU A 20 12.08 1.11 4.63
C GLU A 20 10.98 0.58 3.70
N VAL A 21 9.71 0.66 4.13
CA VAL A 21 8.57 0.30 3.25
C VAL A 21 8.36 1.37 2.17
N ILE A 22 8.48 2.65 2.53
CA ILE A 22 8.39 3.75 1.55
C ILE A 22 9.53 3.65 0.53
N LYS A 23 10.68 3.08 0.92
CA LYS A 23 11.78 2.77 0.02
C LYS A 23 11.50 1.64 -1.00
N GLU A 24 10.38 0.94 -0.91
CA GLU A 24 10.01 -0.03 -1.96
C GLU A 24 9.19 0.63 -3.07
N ILE A 25 8.59 1.80 -2.80
CA ILE A 25 7.78 2.51 -3.79
C ILE A 25 8.67 3.05 -4.92
N GLN A 26 8.28 2.79 -6.16
CA GLN A 26 8.98 3.30 -7.34
C GLN A 26 8.80 4.81 -7.49
N GLU A 27 9.80 5.47 -8.09
CA GLU A 27 9.81 6.94 -8.31
C GLU A 27 9.66 7.81 -7.05
N ARG A 28 9.93 7.23 -5.87
CA ARG A 28 10.00 7.94 -4.60
C ARG A 28 11.15 8.95 -4.60
N TYR A 29 10.97 10.00 -3.81
CA TYR A 29 11.98 11.01 -3.54
C TYR A 29 11.92 11.43 -2.08
N TRP A 30 13.08 11.61 -1.44
CA TRP A 30 13.19 12.19 -0.10
C TRP A 30 13.49 13.67 -0.23
N ASP A 31 12.65 14.52 0.34
CA ASP A 31 12.92 15.94 0.49
C ASP A 31 13.63 16.19 1.84
N PRO A 32 14.94 16.50 1.84
CA PRO A 32 15.69 16.70 3.07
C PRO A 32 15.36 18.02 3.79
N VAL A 33 14.82 19.01 3.07
CA VAL A 33 14.47 20.33 3.63
C VAL A 33 13.19 20.21 4.43
N ARG A 34 12.16 19.63 3.81
CA ARG A 34 10.84 19.42 4.45
C ARG A 34 10.81 18.18 5.33
N LYS A 35 11.79 17.28 5.20
CA LYS A 35 11.86 15.97 5.87
C LYS A 35 10.64 15.10 5.59
N VAL A 36 10.25 15.04 4.31
CA VAL A 36 9.09 14.28 3.83
C VAL A 36 9.48 13.33 2.71
N TRP A 37 8.74 12.24 2.60
CA TRP A 37 8.79 11.39 1.42
C TRP A 37 7.76 11.85 0.40
N ILE A 38 8.14 11.86 -0.87
CA ILE A 38 7.28 12.20 -1.99
C ILE A 38 7.21 10.98 -2.89
N VAL A 39 6.00 10.50 -3.18
CA VAL A 39 5.76 9.31 -4.02
C VAL A 39 4.72 9.64 -5.09
N PRO A 40 4.71 8.90 -6.23
CA PRO A 40 3.70 9.12 -7.27
C PRO A 40 2.28 8.84 -6.77
N PHE A 41 1.30 9.54 -7.33
CA PHE A 41 -0.12 9.22 -7.11
C PHE A 41 -0.55 8.10 -8.06
N ASN A 42 -0.49 6.86 -7.59
CA ASN A 42 -0.97 5.67 -8.30
C ASN A 42 -1.54 4.64 -7.32
N ALA A 43 -2.23 3.62 -7.85
CA ALA A 43 -2.90 2.60 -7.03
C ALA A 43 -1.93 1.85 -6.11
N GLU A 44 -0.74 1.50 -6.60
CA GLU A 44 0.27 0.78 -5.83
C GLU A 44 0.77 1.59 -4.61
N SER A 45 1.05 2.88 -4.81
CA SER A 45 1.50 3.79 -3.75
C SER A 45 0.40 3.99 -2.72
N VAL A 46 -0.85 4.19 -3.16
CA VAL A 46 -2.01 4.34 -2.27
C VAL A 46 -2.25 3.07 -1.46
N SER A 47 -2.20 1.90 -2.09
CA SER A 47 -2.37 0.60 -1.43
C SER A 47 -1.27 0.37 -0.40
N THR A 48 0.00 0.61 -0.77
CA THR A 48 1.15 0.48 0.14
C THR A 48 0.98 1.37 1.36
N LEU A 49 0.65 2.66 1.15
CA LEU A 49 0.43 3.62 2.23
C LEU A 49 -0.73 3.22 3.15
N ARG A 50 -1.80 2.67 2.60
CA ARG A 50 -2.94 2.17 3.38
C ARG A 50 -2.54 0.99 4.26
N ILE A 51 -1.77 0.04 3.72
CA ILE A 51 -1.28 -1.15 4.45
C ILE A 51 -0.45 -0.74 5.67
N ILE A 52 0.42 0.26 5.52
CA ILE A 52 1.25 0.76 6.63
C ILE A 52 0.54 1.78 7.53
N GLY A 53 -0.78 1.93 7.39
CA GLY A 53 -1.60 2.77 8.27
C GLY A 53 -1.43 4.27 8.05
N CYS A 54 -1.20 4.71 6.81
CA CYS A 54 -1.17 6.13 6.48
C CYS A 54 -2.55 6.77 6.61
N GLU A 55 -2.63 7.88 7.32
CA GLU A 55 -3.82 8.73 7.30
C GLU A 55 -3.78 9.65 6.07
N PHE A 56 -4.78 9.58 5.19
CA PHE A 56 -4.90 10.49 4.04
C PHE A 56 -5.63 11.77 4.47
N LYS A 57 -5.17 12.94 4.02
CA LYS A 57 -5.74 14.25 4.41
C LYS A 57 -6.07 15.14 3.22
N GLY A 58 -7.06 16.02 3.41
CA GLY A 58 -7.49 16.99 2.41
C GLY A 58 -8.06 16.31 1.16
N VAL A 59 -7.79 16.89 -0.02
CA VAL A 59 -8.28 16.39 -1.31
C VAL A 59 -7.83 14.96 -1.63
N LEU A 60 -6.79 14.47 -0.96
CA LEU A 60 -6.30 13.10 -1.15
C LEU A 60 -7.32 12.05 -0.68
N ILE A 61 -8.16 12.37 0.32
CA ILE A 61 -9.19 11.44 0.82
C ILE A 61 -10.19 11.08 -0.28
N ASP A 62 -10.70 12.10 -0.97
CA ASP A 62 -11.70 11.93 -2.03
C ASP A 62 -11.09 11.22 -3.24
N MET A 63 -9.84 11.58 -3.60
CA MET A 63 -9.09 10.95 -4.69
C MET A 63 -8.82 9.48 -4.43
N VAL A 64 -8.44 9.11 -3.19
CA VAL A 64 -8.22 7.71 -2.81
C VAL A 64 -9.54 6.93 -2.85
N SER A 65 -10.63 7.53 -2.37
CA SER A 65 -11.96 6.89 -2.40
C SER A 65 -12.40 6.61 -3.85
N SER A 66 -12.25 7.59 -4.74
CA SER A 66 -12.54 7.41 -6.17
C SER A 66 -11.63 6.38 -6.84
N LEU A 67 -10.34 6.33 -6.47
CA LEU A 67 -9.40 5.34 -7.00
C LEU A 67 -9.79 3.91 -6.59
N ILE A 68 -10.25 3.73 -5.35
CA ILE A 68 -10.71 2.45 -4.81
C ILE A 68 -12.02 2.03 -5.47
N GLU A 69 -13.01 2.92 -5.58
CA GLU A 69 -14.30 2.60 -6.23
C GLU A 69 -14.13 2.16 -7.70
N ASN A 70 -13.11 2.69 -8.38
CA ASN A 70 -12.77 2.27 -9.74
C ASN A 70 -12.00 0.94 -9.78
N ASN A 71 -11.16 0.65 -8.77
CA ASN A 71 -10.46 -0.64 -8.65
C ASN A 71 -11.37 -1.77 -8.16
N ASP A 72 -12.33 -1.53 -7.27
CA ASP A 72 -13.30 -2.55 -6.80
C ASP A 72 -14.19 -3.07 -7.94
N LYS A 73 -14.35 -2.30 -9.03
CA LYS A 73 -15.00 -2.77 -10.26
C LYS A 73 -14.11 -3.66 -11.14
N LEU A 74 -12.82 -3.76 -10.83
CA LEU A 74 -11.79 -4.47 -11.61
C LEU A 74 -11.06 -5.57 -10.81
N GLU A 75 -11.16 -5.58 -9.48
CA GLU A 75 -10.48 -6.59 -8.65
C GLU A 75 -11.20 -7.93 -8.74
N LEU A 76 -10.64 -8.83 -9.56
CA LEU A 76 -10.92 -10.25 -9.47
C LEU A 76 -10.57 -10.73 -8.05
N PRO A 77 -11.39 -11.62 -7.45
CA PRO A 77 -11.13 -12.15 -6.12
C PRO A 77 -9.71 -12.72 -6.03
N VAL A 78 -8.94 -12.28 -5.04
CA VAL A 78 -7.59 -12.77 -4.77
C VAL A 78 -7.68 -13.92 -3.78
N GLU A 79 -7.13 -15.08 -4.16
CA GLU A 79 -7.00 -16.23 -3.26
C GLU A 79 -5.73 -16.13 -2.41
N ALA A 80 -5.76 -16.69 -1.20
CA ALA A 80 -4.60 -16.72 -0.32
C ALA A 80 -3.56 -17.70 -0.87
N ILE A 81 -2.30 -17.26 -0.97
CA ILE A 81 -1.19 -18.10 -1.48
C ILE A 81 -0.89 -19.25 -0.50
N GLU A 82 -0.97 -18.95 0.79
CA GLU A 82 -0.80 -19.90 1.91
C GLU A 82 -2.06 -19.88 2.80
N PRO A 83 -2.30 -20.92 3.62
CA PRO A 83 -3.47 -20.96 4.48
C PRO A 83 -3.43 -19.85 5.54
N MET A 84 -4.43 -18.97 5.50
CA MET A 84 -4.59 -17.87 6.43
C MET A 84 -4.71 -18.38 7.89
N PRO A 85 -4.06 -17.71 8.87
CA PRO A 85 -4.05 -18.14 10.27
C PRO A 85 -5.37 -17.87 11.03
N ILE A 86 -6.44 -17.51 10.32
CA ILE A 86 -7.76 -17.21 10.88
C ILE A 86 -8.78 -18.27 10.44
N LYS A 87 -9.71 -18.61 11.32
CA LYS A 87 -10.76 -19.62 11.04
C LYS A 87 -11.96 -19.05 10.28
N VAL A 88 -12.11 -17.73 10.25
CA VAL A 88 -13.21 -17.03 9.59
C VAL A 88 -12.83 -16.63 8.17
N LYS A 89 -13.81 -16.47 7.28
CA LYS A 89 -13.57 -16.03 5.91
C LYS A 89 -12.95 -14.62 5.91
N PRO A 90 -11.72 -14.42 5.42
CA PRO A 90 -11.08 -13.11 5.38
C PRO A 90 -11.76 -12.19 4.36
N TYR A 91 -11.70 -10.88 4.62
CA TYR A 91 -12.01 -9.87 3.62
C TYR A 91 -10.91 -9.83 2.54
N GLN A 92 -11.26 -9.39 1.32
CA GLN A 92 -10.31 -9.37 0.18
C GLN A 92 -9.02 -8.59 0.49
N HIS A 93 -9.13 -7.40 1.08
CA HIS A 93 -7.97 -6.61 1.50
C HIS A 93 -7.09 -7.33 2.54
N GLN A 94 -7.65 -8.24 3.36
CA GLN A 94 -6.87 -9.03 4.32
C GLN A 94 -6.07 -10.12 3.61
N VAL A 95 -6.65 -10.76 2.59
CA VAL A 95 -5.95 -11.74 1.75
C VAL A 95 -4.83 -11.08 0.96
N GLN A 96 -5.10 -9.90 0.39
CA GLN A 96 -4.09 -9.10 -0.30
C GLN A 96 -2.93 -8.71 0.63
N ALA A 97 -3.23 -8.20 1.83
CA ALA A 97 -2.21 -7.85 2.81
C ALA A 97 -1.39 -9.07 3.25
N TYR A 98 -2.03 -10.22 3.46
CA TYR A 98 -1.35 -11.45 3.82
C TYR A 98 -0.40 -11.94 2.72
N ASN A 99 -0.88 -11.98 1.47
CA ASN A 99 -0.08 -12.32 0.29
C ASN A 99 1.10 -11.37 0.11
N PHE A 100 0.87 -10.06 0.25
CA PHE A 100 1.91 -9.05 0.13
C PHE A 100 3.02 -9.24 1.17
N ILE A 101 2.66 -9.36 2.46
CA ILE A 101 3.62 -9.52 3.55
C ILE A 101 4.34 -10.87 3.47
N GLY A 102 3.63 -11.96 3.14
CA GLY A 102 4.25 -13.28 3.01
C GLY A 102 5.25 -13.36 1.85
N ASN A 103 4.96 -12.72 0.72
CA ASN A 103 5.92 -12.60 -0.39
C ASN A 103 7.11 -11.69 -0.01
N LEU A 104 6.84 -10.53 0.58
CA LEU A 104 7.86 -9.56 0.98
C LEU A 104 8.90 -10.17 1.95
N LEU A 105 8.42 -10.98 2.89
CA LEU A 105 9.26 -11.62 3.90
C LEU A 105 9.86 -12.95 3.44
N GLY A 106 9.55 -13.39 2.21
CA GLY A 106 9.98 -14.68 1.66
C GLY A 106 9.39 -15.89 2.39
N PHE A 107 8.26 -15.72 3.07
CA PHE A 107 7.55 -16.81 3.74
C PHE A 107 6.75 -17.67 2.77
N PHE A 108 6.30 -17.09 1.66
CA PHE A 108 5.52 -17.82 0.66
C PHE A 108 6.45 -18.24 -0.46
N THR A 109 6.64 -19.54 -0.61
CA THR A 109 7.36 -20.09 -1.76
C THR A 109 6.43 -19.98 -2.95
N ALA A 110 6.68 -19.03 -3.86
CA ALA A 110 6.11 -19.10 -5.20
C ALA A 110 6.39 -20.51 -5.73
N GLY A 111 5.32 -21.25 -6.06
CA GLY A 111 5.37 -22.66 -6.41
C GLY A 111 6.43 -22.96 -7.46
N GLY A 112 7.64 -23.28 -7.01
CA GLY A 112 8.66 -23.97 -7.77
C GLY A 112 8.54 -25.43 -7.42
N SER A 113 7.65 -26.16 -8.09
CA SER A 113 7.72 -27.61 -8.25
C SER A 113 6.71 -28.10 -9.28
N THR A 114 7.29 -28.72 -10.33
CA THR A 114 6.74 -29.53 -11.44
C THR A 114 6.01 -28.83 -12.58
#